data_AF-A0A958FQT5-F1
#
_entry.id   AF-A0A958FQT5-F1
#
_cell.length_a   1.000
_cell.length_b   1.000
_cell.length_c   1.000
_cell.angle_alpha   90.00
_cell.angle_beta   90.00
_cell.angle_gamma   90.00
#
_symmetry.space_group_name_H-M   'P 1'
#
loop_
_entity.id
_entity.type
_entity.pdbx_description
1 polymer ?
#
loop_
_entity_poly.entity_id
_entity_poly.type
_entity_poly.pdbx_seq_one_letter_code
_entity_poly.pdbx_strand_id
1 'polypeptide(L)'
;PIVRDSMAIAVTAAHEFNHALQLGYRFWYENNQPTISNLRDLRLIEGSATYMEEVVADEVNDYYLYLPSFFRRVNGTNWDDDNGSLLYGDVAFYIMLGQLYGKQITREIWEEMRNLPSLLSMGNVLFRKGSNLPEELRRLATWMYFSGDNAIPGEFFEEGDEYPGATLVELPTVEPDQTEKIAASDDLPPLSFQLLQIPVFSTIDTVKTLLSPDDAQSEWLGASLIQTAPYVQNFGENEFVNVPLNSPETDVVLAVVSGNWSDDKTDLASYRIRMRASAQQATTEILAYPNIVKPDVPVTQINFINLPEESVVMIFNSNGIRVAEAVVSESGRSATWNLRNLEGNPVGSGVYIYRVQSDSKSDSGKLIIVR
;
A
#
# COMPACT_ATOMS: atom_id res chain seq x y z
N PRO A 1 31.95 12.45 16.12
CA PRO A 1 31.80 11.51 14.99
C PRO A 1 31.52 10.11 15.52
N ILE A 2 30.27 9.67 15.41
CA ILE A 2 29.91 8.28 15.68
C ILE A 2 30.55 7.47 14.55
N VAL A 3 31.39 6.50 14.91
CA VAL A 3 32.14 5.68 13.95
C VAL A 3 31.19 4.61 13.44
N ARG A 4 31.14 4.35 12.13
CA ARG A 4 30.24 3.38 11.48
C ARG A 4 30.17 2.03 12.21
N ASP A 5 31.29 1.55 12.75
CA ASP A 5 31.38 0.31 13.55
C ASP A 5 30.54 0.35 14.83
N SER A 6 30.40 1.52 15.47
CA SER A 6 29.58 1.68 16.69
C SER A 6 28.08 1.68 16.41
N MET A 7 27.66 1.98 15.18
CA MET A 7 26.24 1.97 14.79
C MET A 7 25.77 0.58 14.38
N ALA A 8 26.61 -0.21 13.70
CA ALA A 8 26.31 -1.63 13.46
C ALA A 8 26.17 -2.40 14.79
N ILE A 9 27.00 -2.11 15.78
CA ILE A 9 26.86 -2.66 17.14
C ILE A 9 25.54 -2.23 17.78
N ALA A 10 25.09 -0.98 17.56
CA ALA A 10 23.83 -0.48 18.11
C ALA A 10 22.61 -1.24 17.55
N VAL A 11 22.60 -1.52 16.24
CA VAL A 11 21.59 -2.37 15.57
C VAL A 11 21.52 -3.74 16.22
N THR A 12 22.64 -4.49 16.22
CA THR A 12 22.68 -5.83 16.81
C THR A 12 22.32 -5.81 18.29
N ALA A 13 22.78 -4.80 19.04
CA ALA A 13 22.43 -4.68 20.45
C ALA A 13 20.94 -4.42 20.65
N ALA A 14 20.29 -3.63 19.79
CA ALA A 14 18.86 -3.38 19.85
C ALA A 14 18.05 -4.66 19.58
N HIS A 15 18.42 -5.42 18.54
CA HIS A 15 17.78 -6.69 18.18
C HIS A 15 17.88 -7.72 19.31
N GLU A 16 19.11 -8.00 19.76
CA GLU A 16 19.37 -9.03 20.78
C GLU A 16 18.85 -8.63 22.17
N PHE A 17 18.92 -7.34 22.51
CA PHE A 17 18.32 -6.85 23.75
C PHE A 17 16.79 -6.98 23.71
N ASN A 18 16.16 -6.80 22.53
CA ASN A 18 14.74 -7.05 22.42
C ASN A 18 14.40 -8.54 22.65
N HIS A 19 15.17 -9.48 22.10
CA HIS A 19 15.00 -10.90 22.46
C HIS A 19 15.09 -11.15 23.97
N ALA A 20 16.03 -10.50 24.66
CA ALA A 20 16.13 -10.61 26.12
C ALA A 20 14.86 -10.10 26.86
N LEU A 21 14.21 -9.05 26.33
CA LEU A 21 12.92 -8.58 26.84
C LEU A 21 11.77 -9.55 26.50
N GLN A 22 11.75 -10.06 25.27
CA GLN A 22 10.76 -11.03 24.79
C GLN A 22 10.75 -12.30 25.64
N LEU A 23 11.91 -12.75 26.12
CA LEU A 23 12.02 -13.89 27.07
C LEU A 23 11.31 -13.64 28.42
N GLY A 24 10.99 -12.39 28.75
CA GLY A 24 10.14 -12.03 29.89
C GLY A 24 8.64 -12.20 29.63
N TYR A 25 8.23 -12.42 28.37
CA TYR A 25 6.86 -12.67 27.94
C TYR A 25 6.59 -14.17 27.74
N ARG A 26 5.34 -14.50 27.39
CA ARG A 26 4.93 -15.87 27.08
C ARG A 26 5.18 -16.18 25.62
N PHE A 27 5.81 -17.31 25.33
CA PHE A 27 5.89 -17.89 23.99
C PHE A 27 4.86 -18.98 23.80
N TRP A 28 4.31 -19.06 22.59
CA TRP A 28 3.40 -20.13 22.18
C TRP A 28 4.10 -21.10 21.25
N TYR A 29 3.74 -22.37 21.39
CA TYR A 29 4.34 -23.46 20.65
C TYR A 29 3.26 -24.26 19.93
N GLU A 30 3.56 -24.68 18.72
CA GLU A 30 2.72 -25.63 17.99
C GLU A 30 2.65 -26.96 18.75
N ASN A 31 1.45 -27.56 18.77
CA ASN A 31 1.19 -28.86 19.41
C ASN A 31 1.64 -28.95 20.90
N ASN A 32 1.76 -27.80 21.58
CA ASN A 32 2.30 -27.68 22.94
C ASN A 32 3.69 -28.33 23.13
N GLN A 33 4.51 -28.38 22.06
CA GLN A 33 5.86 -28.93 22.12
C GLN A 33 6.89 -27.80 22.19
N PRO A 34 7.61 -27.62 23.33
CA PRO A 34 8.49 -26.48 23.54
C PRO A 34 9.86 -26.67 22.85
N THR A 35 9.87 -26.73 21.53
CA THR A 35 11.09 -26.75 20.70
C THR A 35 11.16 -25.51 19.84
N ILE A 36 12.38 -25.08 19.51
CA ILE A 36 12.61 -23.92 18.62
C ILE A 36 11.90 -24.11 17.28
N SER A 37 11.94 -25.34 16.74
CA SER A 37 11.26 -25.71 15.50
C SER A 37 9.74 -25.63 15.54
N ASN A 38 9.14 -25.51 16.72
CA ASN A 38 7.70 -25.46 16.92
C ASN A 38 7.28 -24.10 17.51
N LEU A 39 8.15 -23.07 17.46
CA LEU A 39 7.81 -21.72 17.90
C LEU A 39 6.77 -21.12 16.95
N ARG A 40 5.52 -21.04 17.41
CA ARG A 40 4.40 -20.53 16.61
C ARG A 40 4.56 -19.06 16.25
N ASP A 41 5.21 -18.29 17.13
CA ASP A 41 5.30 -16.83 17.04
C ASP A 41 6.65 -16.35 16.49
N LEU A 42 7.45 -17.23 15.86
CA LEU A 42 8.82 -16.94 15.43
C LEU A 42 8.93 -15.66 14.58
N ARG A 43 7.97 -15.43 13.69
CA ARG A 43 7.96 -14.25 12.84
C ARG A 43 7.72 -12.95 13.60
N LEU A 44 6.86 -12.96 14.63
CA LEU A 44 6.71 -11.80 15.52
C LEU A 44 7.96 -11.62 16.39
N ILE A 45 8.59 -12.71 16.82
CA ILE A 45 9.85 -12.69 17.58
C ILE A 45 10.94 -11.97 16.78
N GLU A 46 11.26 -12.46 15.58
CA GLU A 46 12.32 -11.88 14.73
C GLU A 46 11.90 -10.53 14.14
N GLY A 47 10.67 -10.40 13.64
CA GLY A 47 10.21 -9.17 13.01
C GLY A 47 10.08 -8.00 14.00
N SER A 48 9.60 -8.25 15.23
CA SER A 48 9.59 -7.19 16.26
C SER A 48 10.97 -6.89 16.84
N ALA A 49 11.91 -7.84 16.81
CA ALA A 49 13.32 -7.61 17.14
C ALA A 49 13.99 -6.73 16.08
N THR A 50 13.80 -7.04 14.80
CA THR A 50 14.27 -6.24 13.66
C THR A 50 13.66 -4.84 13.69
N TYR A 51 12.37 -4.72 14.04
CA TYR A 51 11.74 -3.40 14.23
C TYR A 51 12.35 -2.59 15.37
N MET A 52 12.97 -3.22 16.38
CA MET A 52 13.67 -2.48 17.43
C MET A 52 14.99 -1.87 16.93
N GLU A 53 15.59 -2.46 15.90
CA GLU A 53 16.75 -1.87 15.21
C GLU A 53 16.36 -0.49 14.67
N GLU A 54 15.22 -0.40 13.98
CA GLU A 54 14.65 0.85 13.47
C GLU A 54 14.31 1.85 14.59
N VAL A 55 13.72 1.36 15.69
CA VAL A 55 13.33 2.25 16.81
C VAL A 55 14.54 2.86 17.52
N VAL A 56 15.65 2.12 17.65
CA VAL A 56 16.83 2.51 18.45
C VAL A 56 17.95 3.09 17.60
N ALA A 57 18.12 2.58 16.38
CA ALA A 57 19.21 2.87 15.46
C ALA A 57 18.67 3.24 14.05
N ASP A 58 17.59 4.02 14.04
CA ASP A 58 16.90 4.65 12.89
C ASP A 58 17.87 5.07 11.75
N GLU A 59 18.95 5.79 12.08
CA GLU A 59 19.93 6.28 11.09
C GLU A 59 20.76 5.19 10.35
N VAL A 60 20.62 3.90 10.70
CA VAL A 60 21.47 2.81 10.16
C VAL A 60 20.83 2.05 9.01
N ASN A 61 19.52 1.79 9.09
CA ASN A 61 18.77 1.08 8.05
C ASN A 61 19.35 -0.30 7.65
N ASP A 62 19.89 -1.05 8.61
CA ASP A 62 20.49 -2.38 8.33
C ASP A 62 19.45 -3.36 7.77
N TYR A 63 18.19 -3.20 8.19
CA TYR A 63 17.07 -4.00 7.75
C TYR A 63 16.76 -3.91 6.24
N TYR A 64 17.30 -2.90 5.54
CA TYR A 64 17.20 -2.80 4.07
C TYR A 64 17.76 -4.04 3.38
N LEU A 65 18.74 -4.71 4.00
CA LEU A 65 19.29 -5.97 3.50
C LEU A 65 18.24 -7.07 3.33
N TYR A 66 17.18 -7.04 4.15
CA TYR A 66 16.14 -8.08 4.18
C TYR A 66 14.97 -7.77 3.24
N LEU A 67 14.70 -6.49 2.96
CA LEU A 67 13.54 -6.05 2.17
C LEU A 67 13.47 -6.70 0.76
N PRO A 68 14.57 -6.86 -0.03
CA PRO A 68 14.49 -7.46 -1.37
C PRO A 68 14.02 -8.92 -1.39
N SER A 69 14.14 -9.64 -0.28
CA SER A 69 13.58 -10.99 -0.17
C SER A 69 12.08 -10.92 0.06
N PHE A 70 11.66 -10.06 1.00
CA PHE A 70 10.26 -9.89 1.38
C PHE A 70 9.41 -9.31 0.24
N PHE A 71 9.88 -8.23 -0.42
CA PHE A 71 9.16 -7.56 -1.51
C PHE A 71 9.02 -8.40 -2.78
N ARG A 72 9.79 -9.49 -2.90
CA ARG A 72 9.68 -10.46 -4.00
C ARG A 72 8.63 -11.52 -3.77
N ARG A 73 8.29 -11.81 -2.51
CA ARG A 73 7.39 -12.90 -2.14
C ARG A 73 6.09 -12.32 -1.59
N VAL A 74 5.30 -11.72 -2.48
CA VAL A 74 4.00 -11.15 -2.08
C VAL A 74 2.96 -12.25 -1.85
N ASN A 75 2.96 -13.34 -2.62
CA ASN A 75 1.95 -14.41 -2.59
C ASN A 75 2.23 -15.60 -1.64
N GLY A 76 3.24 -15.49 -0.77
CA GLY A 76 3.41 -16.47 0.31
C GLY A 76 2.43 -16.20 1.43
N THR A 77 2.15 -17.18 2.29
CA THR A 77 1.66 -16.80 3.62
C THR A 77 2.75 -15.86 4.18
N ASN A 78 2.41 -14.61 4.50
CA ASN A 78 3.32 -13.73 5.23
C ASN A 78 3.54 -14.27 6.67
N TRP A 79 3.47 -15.59 6.91
CA TRP A 79 3.62 -16.23 8.21
C TRP A 79 4.33 -17.60 8.11
N ASP A 80 4.91 -18.00 6.95
CA ASP A 80 5.38 -19.39 6.74
C ASP A 80 6.83 -19.66 6.34
N ASP A 81 7.65 -18.66 6.04
CA ASP A 81 9.01 -18.98 5.61
C ASP A 81 9.98 -18.86 6.78
N ASP A 82 10.51 -20.00 7.22
CA ASP A 82 11.64 -20.09 8.16
C ASP A 82 12.96 -19.61 7.53
N ASN A 83 12.94 -19.20 6.26
CA ASN A 83 14.06 -18.50 5.66
C ASN A 83 14.31 -17.17 6.39
N GLY A 84 15.46 -17.09 7.07
CA GLY A 84 15.87 -15.94 7.87
C GLY A 84 15.67 -14.60 7.14
N SER A 85 16.03 -14.47 5.88
CA SER A 85 15.86 -13.16 5.19
C SER A 85 14.40 -12.71 5.05
N LEU A 86 13.42 -13.63 5.09
CA LEU A 86 11.99 -13.30 5.05
C LEU A 86 11.42 -13.00 6.44
N LEU A 87 11.89 -13.71 7.47
CA LEU A 87 11.50 -13.44 8.86
C LEU A 87 11.85 -12.01 9.30
N TYR A 88 13.04 -11.55 8.92
CA TYR A 88 13.54 -10.22 9.27
C TYR A 88 12.93 -9.16 8.34
N GLY A 89 12.72 -9.48 7.06
CA GLY A 89 12.10 -8.57 6.09
C GLY A 89 10.64 -8.21 6.42
N ASP A 90 9.95 -9.00 7.24
CA ASP A 90 8.63 -8.70 7.77
C ASP A 90 8.57 -7.43 8.63
N VAL A 91 9.75 -6.90 9.01
CA VAL A 91 9.90 -5.59 9.66
C VAL A 91 9.09 -4.49 8.95
N ALA A 92 8.93 -4.54 7.63
CA ALA A 92 8.13 -3.57 6.88
C ALA A 92 6.69 -3.48 7.41
N PHE A 93 6.09 -4.59 7.84
CA PHE A 93 4.76 -4.57 8.45
C PHE A 93 4.76 -3.84 9.80
N TYR A 94 5.74 -4.11 10.65
CA TYR A 94 5.85 -3.46 11.96
C TYR A 94 6.22 -1.98 11.86
N ILE A 95 7.02 -1.59 10.86
CA ILE A 95 7.30 -0.18 10.53
C ILE A 95 6.02 0.54 10.15
N MET A 96 5.23 -0.03 9.22
CA MET A 96 3.94 0.54 8.84
C MET A 96 3.02 0.71 10.05
N LEU A 97 2.88 -0.34 10.89
CA LEU A 97 2.08 -0.26 12.11
C LEU A 97 2.62 0.79 13.09
N GLY A 98 3.94 0.92 13.21
CA GLY A 98 4.61 1.91 14.05
C GLY A 98 4.36 3.34 13.60
N GLN A 99 4.35 3.59 12.29
CA GLN A 99 4.04 4.90 11.70
C GLN A 99 2.55 5.25 11.85
N LEU A 100 1.65 4.27 11.74
CA LEU A 100 0.19 4.47 11.88
C LEU A 100 -0.27 4.59 13.33
N TYR A 101 0.26 3.76 14.23
CA TYR A 101 -0.28 3.56 15.58
C TYR A 101 0.69 3.91 16.71
N GLY A 102 1.92 4.30 16.37
CA GLY A 102 2.98 4.69 17.30
C GLY A 102 3.98 3.57 17.57
N LYS A 103 5.21 3.97 17.94
CA LYS A 103 6.36 3.05 18.08
C LYS A 103 6.15 1.93 19.11
N GLN A 104 5.17 2.04 20.01
CA GLN A 104 4.87 1.07 21.06
C GLN A 104 3.99 -0.11 20.60
N ILE A 105 3.52 -0.13 19.34
CA ILE A 105 2.55 -1.13 18.86
C ILE A 105 3.01 -2.58 19.07
N THR A 106 4.28 -2.89 18.82
CA THR A 106 4.82 -4.25 19.03
C THR A 106 4.79 -4.65 20.50
N ARG A 107 5.07 -3.72 21.42
CA ARG A 107 4.94 -3.96 22.86
C ARG A 107 3.49 -4.25 23.26
N GLU A 108 2.51 -3.52 22.72
CA GLU A 108 1.09 -3.77 22.99
C GLU A 108 0.69 -5.20 22.56
N ILE A 109 1.20 -5.68 21.42
CA ILE A 109 1.00 -7.06 20.95
C ILE A 109 1.63 -8.05 21.93
N TRP A 110 2.87 -7.84 22.35
CA TRP A 110 3.56 -8.68 23.34
C TRP A 110 2.85 -8.73 24.70
N GLU A 111 2.29 -7.63 25.17
CA GLU A 111 1.51 -7.59 26.41
C GLU A 111 0.23 -8.42 26.31
N GLU A 112 -0.44 -8.39 25.16
CA GLU A 112 -1.63 -9.20 24.87
C GLU A 112 -1.30 -10.70 24.76
N MET A 113 -0.10 -11.03 24.26
CA MET A 113 0.38 -12.41 24.08
C MET A 113 0.52 -13.23 25.36
N ARG A 114 0.43 -12.58 26.52
CA ARG A 114 0.29 -13.28 27.81
C ARG A 114 -0.88 -14.28 27.78
N ASN A 115 -1.96 -13.92 27.09
CA ASN A 115 -3.23 -14.64 27.12
C ASN A 115 -3.53 -15.36 25.80
N LEU A 116 -3.02 -14.88 24.67
CA LEU A 116 -3.33 -15.38 23.34
C LEU A 116 -2.06 -15.53 22.46
N PRO A 117 -2.05 -16.40 21.43
CA PRO A 117 -1.00 -16.43 20.41
C PRO A 117 -0.83 -15.09 19.67
N SER A 118 0.29 -14.91 18.98
CA SER A 118 0.68 -13.65 18.30
C SER A 118 -0.41 -13.08 17.38
N LEU A 119 -0.95 -13.89 16.45
CA LEU A 119 -1.96 -13.43 15.49
C LEU A 119 -3.24 -12.93 16.16
N LEU A 120 -3.78 -13.68 17.13
CA LEU A 120 -4.99 -13.28 17.86
C LEU A 120 -4.73 -12.04 18.71
N SER A 121 -3.54 -11.96 19.32
CA SER A 121 -3.11 -10.79 20.10
C SER A 121 -3.02 -9.54 19.22
N MET A 122 -2.43 -9.68 18.04
CA MET A 122 -2.33 -8.61 17.05
C MET A 122 -3.71 -8.17 16.57
N GLY A 123 -4.60 -9.12 16.26
CA GLY A 123 -6.00 -8.83 15.94
C GLY A 123 -6.72 -8.02 17.02
N ASN A 124 -6.57 -8.39 18.30
CA ASN A 124 -7.15 -7.65 19.42
C ASN A 124 -6.57 -6.24 19.59
N VAL A 125 -5.26 -6.08 19.41
CA VAL A 125 -4.60 -4.77 19.45
C VAL A 125 -5.10 -3.88 18.32
N LEU A 126 -5.09 -4.38 17.08
CA LEU A 126 -5.58 -3.65 15.90
C LEU A 126 -7.06 -3.28 16.03
N PHE A 127 -7.89 -4.17 16.58
CA PHE A 127 -9.29 -3.87 16.86
C PHE A 127 -9.45 -2.69 17.82
N ARG A 128 -8.62 -2.60 18.87
CA ARG A 128 -8.59 -1.44 19.78
C ARG A 128 -8.13 -0.15 19.10
N LYS A 129 -7.37 -0.24 18.02
CA LYS A 129 -6.96 0.89 17.16
C LYS A 129 -7.98 1.21 16.05
N GLY A 130 -9.09 0.48 15.97
CA GLY A 130 -10.14 0.69 14.96
C GLY A 130 -9.88 0.02 13.61
N SER A 131 -8.99 -0.99 13.56
CA SER A 131 -8.64 -1.75 12.35
C SER A 131 -8.71 -3.27 12.58
N ASN A 132 -8.23 -4.07 11.64
CA ASN A 132 -8.13 -5.53 11.72
C ASN A 132 -6.99 -6.05 10.83
N LEU A 133 -6.63 -7.33 10.98
CA LEU A 133 -5.53 -7.95 10.23
C LEU A 133 -5.69 -7.87 8.71
N PRO A 134 -6.83 -8.29 8.11
CA PRO A 134 -7.03 -8.15 6.66
C PRO A 134 -6.84 -6.72 6.15
N GLU A 135 -7.35 -5.71 6.87
CA GLU A 135 -7.22 -4.30 6.48
C GLU A 135 -5.77 -3.82 6.57
N GLU A 136 -5.02 -4.20 7.59
CA GLU A 136 -3.59 -3.86 7.69
C GLU A 136 -2.76 -4.58 6.63
N LEU A 137 -3.14 -5.77 6.21
CA LEU A 137 -2.47 -6.48 5.13
C LEU A 137 -2.75 -5.86 3.76
N ARG A 138 -3.98 -5.42 3.54
CA ARG A 138 -4.33 -4.61 2.37
C ARG A 138 -3.54 -3.31 2.35
N ARG A 139 -3.35 -2.66 3.50
CA ARG A 139 -2.50 -1.47 3.65
C ARG A 139 -1.04 -1.80 3.35
N LEU A 140 -0.51 -2.89 3.89
CA LEU A 140 0.87 -3.31 3.62
C LEU A 140 1.10 -3.52 2.13
N ALA A 141 0.21 -4.26 1.46
CA ALA A 141 0.29 -4.47 0.00
C ALA A 141 0.27 -3.14 -0.77
N THR A 142 -0.56 -2.19 -0.34
CA THR A 142 -0.63 -0.84 -0.91
C THR A 142 0.68 -0.07 -0.69
N TRP A 143 1.21 -0.06 0.54
CA TRP A 143 2.44 0.65 0.89
C TRP A 143 3.65 0.06 0.17
N MET A 144 3.71 -1.26 0.03
CA MET A 144 4.72 -1.95 -0.75
C MET A 144 4.65 -1.62 -2.23
N TYR A 145 3.45 -1.45 -2.80
CA TYR A 145 3.31 -1.02 -4.19
C TYR A 145 3.87 0.40 -4.42
N PHE A 146 3.61 1.33 -3.50
CA PHE A 146 4.12 2.69 -3.53
C PHE A 146 5.49 2.81 -2.84
N SER A 147 6.41 1.93 -3.23
CA SER A 147 7.81 1.95 -2.82
C SER A 147 8.73 1.90 -4.05
N GLY A 148 10.03 2.12 -3.85
CA GLY A 148 11.02 2.23 -4.93
C GLY A 148 10.61 3.30 -5.94
N ASP A 149 10.58 2.95 -7.22
CA ASP A 149 10.24 3.87 -8.30
C ASP A 149 8.80 4.44 -8.21
N ASN A 150 7.91 3.75 -7.47
CA ASN A 150 6.53 4.17 -7.25
C ASN A 150 6.33 4.95 -5.94
N ALA A 151 7.41 5.23 -5.19
CA ALA A 151 7.31 5.91 -3.92
C ALA A 151 6.67 7.29 -4.06
N ILE A 152 5.67 7.55 -3.20
CA ILE A 152 5.06 8.87 -3.06
C ILE A 152 5.53 9.42 -1.71
N PRO A 153 6.52 10.33 -1.69
CA PRO A 153 7.20 10.54 -0.43
C PRO A 153 6.33 11.35 0.53
N GLY A 154 6.37 10.95 1.80
CA GLY A 154 5.56 11.52 2.87
C GLY A 154 4.10 11.01 2.96
N GLU A 155 3.70 10.03 2.14
CA GLU A 155 2.35 9.40 2.15
C GLU A 155 2.35 7.95 2.66
N PHE A 156 3.35 7.14 2.27
CA PHE A 156 3.46 5.73 2.64
C PHE A 156 4.62 5.51 3.62
N PHE A 157 5.48 4.51 3.40
CA PHE A 157 6.71 4.37 4.16
C PHE A 157 7.50 5.68 4.09
N GLU A 158 7.90 6.20 5.26
CA GLU A 158 8.78 7.38 5.36
C GLU A 158 10.01 7.28 4.45
N GLU A 159 10.61 6.10 4.39
CA GLU A 159 11.79 5.79 3.57
C GLU A 159 11.45 4.96 2.31
N GLY A 160 10.20 5.03 1.85
CA GLY A 160 9.69 4.15 0.79
C GLY A 160 10.41 4.27 -0.56
N ASP A 161 11.10 5.38 -0.82
CA ASP A 161 11.90 5.61 -2.03
C ASP A 161 13.24 4.86 -2.02
N GLU A 162 13.76 4.50 -0.84
CA GLU A 162 14.95 3.66 -0.66
C GLU A 162 14.61 2.16 -0.61
N TYR A 163 13.33 1.82 -0.46
CA TYR A 163 12.84 0.45 -0.44
C TYR A 163 12.82 -0.17 -1.85
N PRO A 164 12.93 -1.50 -1.98
CA PRO A 164 12.77 -2.17 -3.27
C PRO A 164 11.31 -2.08 -3.74
N GLY A 165 11.09 -2.00 -5.05
CA GLY A 165 9.74 -2.11 -5.61
C GLY A 165 9.13 -3.50 -5.39
N ALA A 166 7.84 -3.55 -5.06
CA ALA A 166 7.13 -4.81 -4.89
C ALA A 166 7.00 -5.58 -6.22
N THR A 167 7.13 -6.91 -6.15
CA THR A 167 6.94 -7.76 -7.34
C THR A 167 5.46 -7.79 -7.73
N LEU A 168 5.20 -7.52 -9.01
CA LEU A 168 3.89 -7.61 -9.64
C LEU A 168 3.78 -8.93 -10.39
N VAL A 169 2.62 -9.58 -10.29
CA VAL A 169 2.26 -10.71 -11.15
C VAL A 169 1.65 -10.14 -12.41
N GLU A 170 2.43 -10.15 -13.49
CA GLU A 170 1.97 -9.71 -14.81
C GLU A 170 0.97 -10.71 -15.39
N LEU A 171 -0.21 -10.20 -15.75
CA LEU A 171 -1.29 -10.98 -16.34
C LEU A 171 -1.43 -10.69 -17.84
N PRO A 172 -2.09 -11.57 -18.61
CA PRO A 172 -2.39 -11.30 -20.00
C PRO A 172 -3.25 -10.06 -20.19
N THR A 173 -3.06 -9.38 -21.33
CA THR A 173 -3.88 -8.22 -21.68
C THR A 173 -5.36 -8.58 -21.75
N VAL A 174 -6.19 -7.73 -21.15
CA VAL A 174 -7.65 -7.83 -21.21
C VAL A 174 -8.19 -6.70 -22.08
N GLU A 175 -9.12 -7.04 -22.97
CA GLU A 175 -9.89 -6.09 -23.77
C GLU A 175 -11.36 -6.12 -23.33
N PRO A 176 -11.78 -5.38 -22.30
CA PRO A 176 -13.13 -5.48 -21.76
C PRO A 176 -14.17 -4.98 -22.79
N ASP A 177 -15.24 -5.77 -22.96
CA ASP A 177 -16.44 -5.39 -23.70
C ASP A 177 -17.66 -5.47 -22.76
N GLN A 178 -18.89 -5.41 -23.29
CA GLN A 178 -20.09 -5.47 -22.45
C GLN A 178 -20.29 -6.81 -21.73
N THR A 179 -19.52 -7.85 -22.10
CA THR A 179 -19.52 -9.16 -21.46
C THR A 179 -18.45 -9.25 -20.37
N GLU A 180 -18.71 -10.07 -19.35
CA GLU A 180 -17.74 -10.35 -18.30
C GLU A 180 -16.63 -11.25 -18.82
N LYS A 181 -15.39 -10.77 -18.74
CA LYS A 181 -14.18 -11.52 -19.06
C LYS A 181 -13.48 -11.89 -17.77
N ILE A 182 -13.03 -13.14 -17.67
CA ILE A 182 -12.17 -13.56 -16.56
C ILE A 182 -10.76 -13.03 -16.87
N ALA A 183 -10.29 -12.10 -16.04
CA ALA A 183 -8.95 -11.54 -16.15
C ALA A 183 -7.91 -12.44 -15.48
N ALA A 184 -8.26 -13.03 -14.33
CA ALA A 184 -7.40 -13.95 -13.59
C ALA A 184 -8.22 -14.86 -12.68
N SER A 185 -7.59 -15.96 -12.26
CA SER A 185 -8.04 -16.82 -11.16
C SER A 185 -6.83 -17.48 -10.54
N ASP A 186 -6.75 -17.50 -9.22
CA ASP A 186 -5.64 -18.08 -8.48
C ASP A 186 -6.07 -18.42 -7.04
N ASP A 187 -5.17 -19.08 -6.33
CA ASP A 187 -5.34 -19.46 -4.93
C ASP A 187 -4.36 -18.69 -4.04
N LEU A 188 -4.83 -18.19 -2.89
CA LEU A 188 -4.00 -17.54 -1.90
C LEU A 188 -4.09 -18.25 -0.54
N PRO A 189 -2.96 -18.48 0.14
CA PRO A 189 -2.97 -18.94 1.53
C PRO A 189 -3.66 -17.96 2.50
N PRO A 190 -3.97 -18.42 3.73
CA PRO A 190 -4.52 -17.56 4.78
C PRO A 190 -3.65 -16.32 5.04
N LEU A 191 -4.31 -15.18 5.26
CA LEU A 191 -3.71 -13.87 5.51
C LEU A 191 -2.72 -13.36 4.43
N SER A 192 -2.55 -14.03 3.29
CA SER A 192 -1.61 -13.58 2.25
C SER A 192 -2.20 -12.50 1.34
N PHE A 193 -1.36 -11.88 0.50
CA PHE A 193 -1.83 -11.00 -0.56
C PHE A 193 -1.07 -11.25 -1.86
N GLN A 194 -1.47 -10.64 -2.97
CA GLN A 194 -0.62 -10.52 -4.15
C GLN A 194 -0.95 -9.25 -4.90
N LEU A 195 0.05 -8.70 -5.60
CA LEU A 195 -0.11 -7.54 -6.47
C LEU A 195 -0.17 -8.03 -7.91
N LEU A 196 -1.31 -7.84 -8.55
CA LEU A 196 -1.56 -8.24 -9.92
C LEU A 196 -1.47 -7.01 -10.83
N GLN A 197 -0.79 -7.13 -11.95
CA GLN A 197 -0.78 -6.11 -13.00
C GLN A 197 -1.55 -6.65 -14.20
N ILE A 198 -2.67 -6.02 -14.51
CA ILE A 198 -3.53 -6.38 -15.63
C ILE A 198 -3.41 -5.28 -16.70
N PRO A 199 -2.72 -5.52 -17.81
CA PRO A 199 -2.73 -4.61 -18.94
C PRO A 199 -4.16 -4.58 -19.52
N VAL A 200 -4.77 -3.40 -19.55
CA VAL A 200 -6.11 -3.21 -20.09
C VAL A 200 -6.03 -2.37 -21.35
N PHE A 201 -6.55 -2.90 -22.45
CA PHE A 201 -6.82 -2.12 -23.64
C PHE A 201 -8.32 -1.83 -23.75
N SER A 202 -8.70 -0.56 -23.76
CA SER A 202 -10.10 -0.16 -23.87
C SER A 202 -10.28 1.17 -24.58
N THR A 203 -11.36 1.29 -25.34
CA THR A 203 -11.77 2.56 -25.95
C THR A 203 -12.62 3.42 -25.02
N ILE A 204 -13.00 2.89 -23.86
CA ILE A 204 -13.73 3.61 -22.82
C ILE A 204 -12.82 3.92 -21.65
N ASP A 205 -13.22 4.91 -20.86
CA ASP A 205 -12.42 5.47 -19.79
C ASP A 205 -12.58 4.77 -18.44
N THR A 206 -13.44 3.76 -18.35
CA THR A 206 -13.77 3.10 -17.09
C THR A 206 -14.12 1.63 -17.33
N VAL A 207 -13.54 0.75 -16.53
CA VAL A 207 -13.90 -0.68 -16.51
C VAL A 207 -14.55 -1.04 -15.20
N LYS A 208 -15.44 -2.03 -15.21
CA LYS A 208 -15.96 -2.66 -14.01
C LYS A 208 -15.10 -3.88 -13.72
N THR A 209 -14.46 -3.88 -12.57
CA THR A 209 -13.64 -4.98 -12.06
C THR A 209 -14.37 -5.59 -10.87
N LEU A 210 -14.46 -6.91 -10.84
CA LEU A 210 -15.05 -7.67 -9.77
C LEU A 210 -14.02 -8.67 -9.27
N LEU A 211 -13.65 -8.56 -7.99
CA LEU A 211 -13.00 -9.63 -7.25
C LEU A 211 -14.11 -10.53 -6.71
N SER A 212 -14.33 -11.68 -7.34
CA SER A 212 -15.32 -12.67 -6.91
C SER A 212 -14.62 -13.88 -6.30
N PRO A 213 -14.85 -14.19 -5.03
CA PRO A 213 -14.35 -15.43 -4.46
C PRO A 213 -15.21 -16.60 -4.89
N ASP A 214 -14.57 -17.76 -4.97
CA ASP A 214 -15.27 -18.97 -5.39
C ASP A 214 -16.01 -19.65 -4.23
N ASP A 215 -15.52 -19.49 -2.99
CA ASP A 215 -16.05 -20.25 -1.84
C ASP A 215 -16.30 -19.44 -0.53
N ALA A 216 -15.73 -18.24 -0.34
CA ALA A 216 -15.91 -17.47 0.91
C ALA A 216 -15.86 -15.95 0.68
N GLN A 217 -17.02 -15.28 0.59
CA GLN A 217 -17.08 -13.85 0.25
C GLN A 217 -16.48 -12.91 1.30
N SER A 218 -16.76 -13.15 2.58
CA SER A 218 -16.34 -12.28 3.70
C SER A 218 -14.85 -12.25 4.01
N GLU A 219 -14.05 -12.97 3.24
CA GLU A 219 -12.63 -13.15 3.49
C GLU A 219 -11.77 -12.39 2.49
N TRP A 220 -12.33 -11.63 1.55
CA TRP A 220 -11.52 -10.98 0.52
C TRP A 220 -11.55 -9.47 0.61
N LEU A 221 -10.37 -8.88 0.50
CA LEU A 221 -10.21 -7.45 0.31
C LEU A 221 -9.42 -7.22 -0.96
N GLY A 222 -9.84 -6.21 -1.72
CA GLY A 222 -9.12 -5.74 -2.89
C GLY A 222 -8.75 -4.28 -2.75
N ALA A 223 -7.65 -3.86 -3.36
CA ALA A 223 -7.34 -2.46 -3.60
C ALA A 223 -7.05 -2.26 -5.09
N SER A 224 -7.76 -1.36 -5.76
CA SER A 224 -7.32 -0.90 -7.08
C SER A 224 -6.23 0.13 -6.88
N LEU A 225 -5.11 -0.06 -7.53
CA LEU A 225 -3.93 0.79 -7.49
C LEU A 225 -3.71 1.27 -8.92
N ILE A 226 -3.95 2.54 -9.15
CA ILE A 226 -3.64 3.14 -10.44
C ILE A 226 -2.26 3.71 -10.27
N GLN A 227 -1.29 3.31 -11.10
CA GLN A 227 0.12 3.75 -11.05
C GLN A 227 0.31 5.24 -10.83
N THR A 228 -0.68 6.04 -11.20
CA THR A 228 -0.63 7.47 -10.99
C THR A 228 -1.10 7.90 -9.61
N ALA A 229 -2.09 7.29 -8.94
CA ALA A 229 -2.68 7.83 -7.70
C ALA A 229 -2.77 6.84 -6.52
N PRO A 230 -2.63 7.30 -5.25
CA PRO A 230 -2.93 6.50 -4.06
C PRO A 230 -4.44 6.24 -3.87
N TYR A 231 -5.23 6.30 -4.96
CA TYR A 231 -6.65 6.02 -4.93
C TYR A 231 -6.84 4.53 -4.72
N VAL A 232 -6.88 4.13 -3.46
CA VAL A 232 -7.19 2.76 -3.06
C VAL A 232 -8.70 2.62 -3.01
N GLN A 233 -9.24 1.87 -3.97
CA GLN A 233 -10.65 1.49 -3.93
C GLN A 233 -10.81 0.09 -3.38
N ASN A 234 -11.59 -0.03 -2.30
CA ASN A 234 -11.90 -1.31 -1.70
C ASN A 234 -12.91 -2.09 -2.54
N PHE A 235 -12.66 -3.38 -2.72
CA PHE A 235 -13.61 -4.29 -3.37
C PHE A 235 -14.57 -4.88 -2.32
N GLY A 236 -15.86 -4.56 -2.47
CA GLY A 236 -16.92 -5.21 -1.71
C GLY A 236 -17.21 -6.61 -2.23
N GLU A 237 -17.72 -7.47 -1.36
CA GLU A 237 -18.12 -8.85 -1.69
C GLU A 237 -19.02 -8.90 -2.92
N ASN A 238 -18.57 -9.59 -3.98
CA ASN A 238 -19.33 -9.77 -5.22
C ASN A 238 -19.82 -8.48 -5.88
N GLU A 239 -19.20 -7.35 -5.58
CA GLU A 239 -19.54 -6.05 -6.15
C GLU A 239 -18.58 -5.67 -7.27
N PHE A 240 -19.14 -5.28 -8.42
CA PHE A 240 -18.33 -4.66 -9.46
C PHE A 240 -17.93 -3.26 -9.02
N VAL A 241 -16.63 -3.09 -8.83
CA VAL A 241 -15.99 -1.82 -8.59
C VAL A 241 -15.60 -1.21 -9.92
N ASN A 242 -15.94 0.05 -10.13
CA ASN A 242 -15.48 0.74 -11.31
C ASN A 242 -14.02 1.18 -11.13
N VAL A 243 -13.14 0.86 -12.06
CA VAL A 243 -11.75 1.29 -12.11
C VAL A 243 -11.57 2.25 -13.28
N PRO A 244 -11.15 3.51 -13.04
CA PRO A 244 -10.90 4.47 -14.11
C PRO A 244 -9.62 4.09 -14.87
N LEU A 245 -9.65 4.32 -16.19
CA LEU A 245 -8.53 4.14 -17.10
C LEU A 245 -8.00 5.52 -17.51
N ASN A 246 -6.68 5.69 -17.46
CA ASN A 246 -6.04 6.98 -17.74
C ASN A 246 -5.71 7.16 -19.22
N SER A 247 -5.64 6.07 -19.97
CA SER A 247 -5.34 6.00 -21.39
C SER A 247 -5.93 4.72 -21.99
N PRO A 248 -6.06 4.64 -23.33
CA PRO A 248 -6.56 3.43 -23.99
C PRO A 248 -5.78 2.17 -23.62
N GLU A 249 -4.49 2.30 -23.34
CA GLU A 249 -3.65 1.29 -22.71
C GLU A 249 -3.37 1.74 -21.27
N THR A 250 -3.85 0.99 -20.29
CA THR A 250 -3.62 1.28 -18.86
C THR A 250 -3.31 -0.02 -18.13
N ASP A 251 -2.27 -0.02 -17.31
CA ASP A 251 -2.03 -1.10 -16.35
C ASP A 251 -2.92 -0.89 -15.12
N VAL A 252 -3.90 -1.78 -14.95
CA VAL A 252 -4.69 -1.86 -13.73
C VAL A 252 -3.94 -2.73 -12.75
N VAL A 253 -3.45 -2.13 -11.66
CA VAL A 253 -2.83 -2.89 -10.58
C VAL A 253 -3.87 -3.18 -9.50
N LEU A 254 -3.94 -4.42 -9.04
CA LEU A 254 -4.85 -4.86 -7.99
C LEU A 254 -4.07 -5.52 -6.87
N ALA A 255 -4.23 -5.04 -5.64
CA ALA A 255 -3.84 -5.80 -4.46
C ALA A 255 -4.99 -6.74 -4.10
N VAL A 256 -4.78 -8.04 -4.20
CA VAL A 256 -5.75 -9.08 -3.80
C VAL A 256 -5.29 -9.65 -2.47
N VAL A 257 -6.13 -9.60 -1.45
CA VAL A 257 -5.81 -10.02 -0.09
C VAL A 257 -6.76 -11.13 0.34
N SER A 258 -6.17 -12.25 0.76
CA SER A 258 -6.88 -13.30 1.48
C SER A 258 -6.90 -12.94 2.96
N GLY A 259 -8.07 -12.57 3.45
CA GLY A 259 -8.40 -12.44 4.87
C GLY A 259 -8.88 -13.76 5.49
N ASN A 260 -8.82 -14.88 4.77
CA ASN A 260 -9.06 -16.20 5.34
C ASN A 260 -8.12 -16.38 6.53
N TRP A 261 -8.67 -16.84 7.66
CA TRP A 261 -7.91 -17.16 8.85
C TRP A 261 -7.94 -18.66 9.08
N SER A 262 -6.77 -19.28 9.00
CA SER A 262 -6.59 -20.69 9.30
C SER A 262 -5.20 -20.91 9.89
N ASP A 263 -5.13 -21.80 10.88
CA ASP A 263 -3.85 -22.32 11.38
C ASP A 263 -3.28 -23.40 10.44
N ASP A 264 -4.08 -23.90 9.49
CA ASP A 264 -3.63 -24.77 8.40
C ASP A 264 -3.26 -23.92 7.17
N LYS A 265 -1.98 -23.96 6.83
CA LYS A 265 -1.37 -23.12 5.79
C LYS A 265 -1.66 -23.64 4.39
N THR A 266 -2.17 -24.87 4.30
CA THR A 266 -2.67 -25.49 3.06
C THR A 266 -4.14 -25.16 2.80
N ASP A 267 -4.78 -24.40 3.70
CA ASP A 267 -6.16 -23.92 3.57
C ASP A 267 -6.23 -22.73 2.62
N LEU A 268 -5.95 -23.01 1.34
CA LEU A 268 -5.95 -22.01 0.29
C LEU A 268 -7.37 -21.52 0.01
N ALA A 269 -7.50 -20.21 -0.18
CA ALA A 269 -8.73 -19.59 -0.61
C ALA A 269 -8.62 -19.22 -2.10
N SER A 270 -9.60 -19.62 -2.90
CA SER A 270 -9.64 -19.34 -4.35
C SER A 270 -10.38 -18.04 -4.67
N TYR A 271 -9.86 -17.29 -5.64
CA TYR A 271 -10.52 -16.10 -6.17
C TYR A 271 -10.52 -16.06 -7.70
N ARG A 272 -11.43 -15.26 -8.25
CA ARG A 272 -11.46 -14.86 -9.66
C ARG A 272 -11.61 -13.36 -9.80
N ILE A 273 -10.96 -12.81 -10.82
CA ILE A 273 -11.12 -11.42 -11.22
C ILE A 273 -11.88 -11.41 -12.53
N ARG A 274 -13.01 -10.70 -12.54
CA ARG A 274 -13.81 -10.48 -13.74
C ARG A 274 -13.81 -9.02 -14.11
N MET A 275 -13.67 -8.73 -15.39
CA MET A 275 -13.66 -7.36 -15.91
C MET A 275 -14.69 -7.24 -17.04
N ARG A 276 -15.35 -6.08 -17.11
CA ARG A 276 -16.19 -5.70 -18.24
C ARG A 276 -16.11 -4.20 -18.48
N ALA A 277 -16.49 -3.79 -19.67
CA ALA A 277 -16.67 -2.39 -19.99
C ALA A 277 -17.71 -1.75 -19.05
N SER A 278 -17.41 -0.57 -18.51
CA SER A 278 -18.39 0.21 -17.75
C SER A 278 -18.99 1.33 -18.59
N ALA A 279 -20.31 1.49 -18.54
CA ALA A 279 -20.96 2.71 -19.02
C ALA A 279 -20.97 3.83 -17.96
N GLN A 280 -20.45 3.55 -16.76
CA GLN A 280 -20.52 4.43 -15.59
C GLN A 280 -19.11 4.74 -15.10
N GLN A 281 -18.83 6.03 -14.89
CA GLN A 281 -17.54 6.51 -14.40
C GLN A 281 -17.29 6.08 -12.95
N ALA A 282 -16.01 5.81 -12.61
CA ALA A 282 -15.68 5.07 -11.41
C ALA A 282 -15.94 5.76 -10.08
N THR A 283 -15.59 7.02 -10.06
CA THR A 283 -16.03 8.01 -9.11
C THR A 283 -16.14 9.32 -9.90
N THR A 284 -17.04 10.19 -9.47
CA THR A 284 -17.08 11.56 -10.02
C THR A 284 -16.15 12.50 -9.26
N GLU A 285 -15.57 12.06 -8.14
CA GLU A 285 -14.67 12.88 -7.32
C GLU A 285 -13.34 13.11 -8.03
N ILE A 286 -12.99 14.38 -8.19
CA ILE A 286 -11.72 14.80 -8.77
C ILE A 286 -10.67 14.77 -7.68
N LEU A 287 -9.64 13.97 -7.90
CA LEU A 287 -8.54 13.81 -6.97
C LEU A 287 -7.31 14.55 -7.49
N ALA A 288 -6.63 15.26 -6.60
CA ALA A 288 -5.37 15.93 -6.87
C ALA A 288 -4.31 15.44 -5.89
N TYR A 289 -3.12 15.07 -6.36
CA TYR A 289 -2.08 14.49 -5.51
C TYR A 289 -0.66 14.77 -6.04
N PRO A 290 0.37 14.75 -5.17
CA PRO A 290 0.24 14.67 -3.71
C PRO A 290 -0.45 15.92 -3.14
N ASN A 291 -1.27 15.73 -2.09
CA ASN A 291 -2.03 16.81 -1.45
C ASN A 291 -1.58 17.03 0.00
N ILE A 292 -0.26 17.06 0.18
CA ILE A 292 0.56 18.17 0.67
C ILE A 292 1.94 17.96 -0.01
N VAL A 293 2.54 18.99 -0.62
CA VAL A 293 3.94 18.94 -1.08
C VAL A 293 4.83 19.42 0.05
N LYS A 294 5.77 18.59 0.52
CA LYS A 294 6.68 18.92 1.63
C LYS A 294 8.08 19.34 1.11
N PRO A 295 8.88 20.13 1.87
CA PRO A 295 10.15 20.71 1.39
C PRO A 295 11.26 19.68 1.21
N ASP A 296 11.21 18.63 2.01
CA ASP A 296 12.10 17.48 2.13
C ASP A 296 11.84 16.42 1.05
N VAL A 297 10.72 16.54 0.32
CA VAL A 297 10.31 15.59 -0.71
C VAL A 297 10.51 16.18 -2.11
N PRO A 298 11.25 15.52 -3.02
CA PRO A 298 11.40 15.97 -4.40
C PRO A 298 10.13 15.71 -5.23
N VAL A 299 9.00 16.33 -4.87
CA VAL A 299 7.80 16.33 -5.72
C VAL A 299 8.04 17.26 -6.90
N THR A 300 7.94 16.72 -8.10
CA THR A 300 8.12 17.49 -9.35
C THR A 300 6.80 17.90 -10.01
N GLN A 301 5.69 17.25 -9.65
CA GLN A 301 4.37 17.53 -10.22
C GLN A 301 3.20 17.16 -9.29
N ILE A 302 2.07 17.83 -9.50
CA ILE A 302 0.75 17.42 -9.04
C ILE A 302 0.02 16.78 -10.21
N ASN A 303 -0.66 15.67 -9.96
CA ASN A 303 -1.52 15.02 -10.93
C ASN A 303 -2.97 15.14 -10.50
N PHE A 304 -3.85 15.29 -11.48
CA PHE A 304 -5.29 15.35 -11.33
C PHE A 304 -5.91 14.18 -12.09
N ILE A 305 -6.83 13.44 -11.47
CA ILE A 305 -7.52 12.30 -12.08
C ILE A 305 -9.03 12.41 -11.94
N ASN A 306 -9.77 11.59 -12.69
CA ASN A 306 -11.23 11.62 -12.82
C ASN A 306 -11.76 12.94 -13.40
N LEU A 307 -11.00 13.62 -14.26
CA LEU A 307 -11.38 14.90 -14.86
C LEU A 307 -12.41 14.72 -15.98
N PRO A 308 -13.64 15.25 -15.89
CA PRO A 308 -14.64 15.20 -16.97
C PRO A 308 -14.07 15.45 -18.37
N GLU A 309 -14.66 14.89 -19.43
CA GLU A 309 -14.16 15.13 -20.79
C GLU A 309 -14.12 16.63 -21.07
N GLU A 310 -13.10 17.05 -21.82
CA GLU A 310 -12.85 18.46 -22.16
C GLU A 310 -12.69 19.37 -20.92
N SER A 311 -12.21 18.82 -19.80
CA SER A 311 -11.92 19.61 -18.60
C SER A 311 -10.73 20.54 -18.78
N VAL A 312 -10.84 21.73 -18.21
CA VAL A 312 -9.71 22.62 -17.95
C VAL A 312 -9.43 22.64 -16.45
N VAL A 313 -8.18 22.42 -16.06
CA VAL A 313 -7.74 22.49 -14.67
C VAL A 313 -6.91 23.74 -14.45
N MET A 314 -7.49 24.72 -13.76
CA MET A 314 -6.83 25.98 -13.43
C MET A 314 -6.33 25.97 -11.99
N ILE A 315 -5.13 26.49 -11.75
CA ILE A 315 -4.54 26.58 -10.43
C ILE A 315 -4.43 28.04 -10.01
N PHE A 316 -4.87 28.34 -8.80
CA PHE A 316 -4.89 29.67 -8.20
C PHE A 316 -4.07 29.67 -6.91
N ASN A 317 -3.44 30.80 -6.59
CA ASN A 317 -2.89 31.02 -5.25
C ASN A 317 -3.99 31.43 -4.26
N SER A 318 -3.63 31.57 -2.98
CA SER A 318 -4.55 31.99 -1.91
C SER A 318 -5.22 33.36 -2.12
N ASN A 319 -4.67 34.22 -2.98
CA ASN A 319 -5.25 35.50 -3.36
C ASN A 319 -6.24 35.39 -4.54
N GLY A 320 -6.49 34.18 -5.05
CA GLY A 320 -7.37 33.94 -6.19
C GLY A 320 -6.77 34.32 -7.54
N ILE A 321 -5.45 34.53 -7.61
CA ILE A 321 -4.75 34.80 -8.87
C ILE A 321 -4.43 33.45 -9.52
N ARG A 322 -4.83 33.27 -10.79
CA ARG A 322 -4.48 32.08 -11.58
C ARG A 322 -2.97 32.07 -11.79
N VAL A 323 -2.31 31.05 -11.24
CA VAL A 323 -0.86 30.87 -11.33
C VAL A 323 -0.45 29.86 -12.39
N ALA A 324 -1.32 28.92 -12.76
CA ALA A 324 -1.02 27.90 -13.75
C ALA A 324 -2.29 27.27 -14.34
N GLU A 325 -2.10 26.45 -15.36
CA GLU A 325 -3.07 25.52 -15.91
C GLU A 325 -2.38 24.15 -16.05
N ALA A 326 -3.06 23.08 -15.64
CA ALA A 326 -2.51 21.74 -15.77
C ALA A 326 -2.59 21.26 -17.22
N VAL A 327 -1.61 20.47 -17.65
CA VAL A 327 -1.57 19.86 -18.97
C VAL A 327 -2.46 18.63 -18.96
N VAL A 328 -3.56 18.68 -19.71
CA VAL A 328 -4.50 17.58 -19.85
C VAL A 328 -3.89 16.48 -20.72
N SER A 329 -4.07 15.23 -20.33
CA SER A 329 -3.61 14.06 -21.08
C SER A 329 -4.42 13.83 -22.37
N GLU A 330 -3.92 13.00 -23.27
CA GLU A 330 -4.59 12.69 -24.54
C GLU A 330 -5.99 12.08 -24.35
N SER A 331 -6.22 11.38 -23.25
CA SER A 331 -7.53 10.84 -22.89
C SER A 331 -8.53 11.90 -22.42
N GLY A 332 -8.07 13.12 -22.11
CA GLY A 332 -8.91 14.18 -21.55
C GLY A 332 -9.32 13.96 -20.09
N ARG A 333 -8.79 12.91 -19.45
CA ARG A 333 -9.32 12.35 -18.19
C ARG A 333 -8.42 12.53 -16.99
N SER A 334 -7.19 12.95 -17.25
CA SER A 334 -6.19 13.30 -16.25
C SER A 334 -5.44 14.55 -16.69
N ALA A 335 -4.79 15.23 -15.75
CA ALA A 335 -3.92 16.36 -16.06
C ALA A 335 -2.75 16.44 -15.10
N THR A 336 -1.65 17.06 -15.52
CA THR A 336 -0.45 17.22 -14.69
C THR A 336 -0.04 18.68 -14.57
N TRP A 337 0.42 19.07 -13.39
CA TRP A 337 0.95 20.40 -13.11
C TRP A 337 2.33 20.31 -12.48
N ASN A 338 3.34 20.79 -13.20
CA ASN A 338 4.77 20.73 -12.84
C ASN A 338 5.22 21.69 -11.72
N LEU A 339 4.30 22.19 -10.88
CA LEU A 339 4.58 23.11 -9.78
C LEU A 339 5.27 24.43 -10.21
N ARG A 340 5.07 24.85 -11.47
CA ARG A 340 5.55 26.13 -12.00
C ARG A 340 4.39 27.05 -12.35
N ASN A 341 4.63 28.34 -12.25
CA ASN A 341 3.67 29.36 -12.66
C ASN A 341 3.66 29.51 -14.20
N LEU A 342 2.76 30.35 -14.73
CA LEU A 342 2.64 30.65 -16.16
C LEU A 342 3.91 31.25 -16.79
N GLU A 343 4.86 31.75 -16.00
CA GLU A 343 6.16 32.27 -16.46
C GLU A 343 7.25 31.18 -16.45
N GLY A 344 6.92 29.96 -16.03
CA GLY A 344 7.87 28.85 -15.89
C GLY A 344 8.65 28.86 -14.56
N ASN A 345 8.39 29.80 -13.66
CA ASN A 345 9.05 29.90 -12.36
C ASN A 345 8.43 28.91 -11.35
N PRO A 346 9.22 28.24 -10.50
CA PRO A 346 8.68 27.39 -9.44
C PRO A 346 7.79 28.22 -8.49
N VAL A 347 6.62 27.70 -8.13
CA VAL A 347 5.71 28.39 -7.19
C VAL A 347 6.21 28.36 -5.74
N GLY A 348 5.88 29.36 -4.93
CA GLY A 348 6.31 29.40 -3.53
C GLY A 348 5.49 28.51 -2.59
N SER A 349 5.94 28.37 -1.35
CA SER A 349 5.17 27.74 -0.28
C SER A 349 3.84 28.48 -0.06
N GLY A 350 2.74 27.76 0.10
CA GLY A 350 1.42 28.32 0.33
C GLY A 350 0.27 27.38 0.03
N VAL A 351 -0.96 27.87 0.25
CA VAL A 351 -2.19 27.19 -0.15
C VAL A 351 -2.54 27.61 -1.57
N TYR A 352 -2.81 26.61 -2.40
CA TYR A 352 -3.28 26.74 -3.76
C TYR A 352 -4.68 26.15 -3.86
N ILE A 353 -5.46 26.66 -4.81
CA ILE A 353 -6.81 26.18 -5.10
C ILE A 353 -6.79 25.73 -6.55
N TYR A 354 -7.18 24.49 -6.82
CA TYR A 354 -7.46 24.08 -8.19
C TYR A 354 -8.96 24.21 -8.46
N ARG A 355 -9.28 24.56 -9.70
CA ARG A 355 -10.64 24.56 -10.23
C ARG A 355 -10.67 23.77 -11.51
N VAL A 356 -11.54 22.77 -11.54
CA VAL A 356 -11.83 21.98 -12.73
C VAL A 356 -13.12 22.50 -13.32
N GLN A 357 -13.12 22.74 -14.63
CA GLN A 357 -14.27 23.21 -15.36
C GLN A 357 -14.43 22.43 -16.66
N SER A 358 -15.59 21.82 -16.85
CA SER A 358 -16.06 21.24 -18.09
C SER A 358 -17.51 21.68 -18.35
N ASP A 359 -18.06 21.29 -19.50
CA ASP A 359 -19.47 21.53 -19.83
C ASP A 359 -20.44 20.78 -18.89
N SER A 360 -20.01 19.64 -18.35
CA SER A 360 -20.84 18.77 -17.51
C SER A 360 -20.66 18.99 -16.01
N LYS A 361 -19.52 19.53 -15.57
CA LYS A 361 -19.19 19.68 -14.14
C LYS A 361 -18.21 20.83 -13.89
N SER A 362 -18.41 21.52 -12.75
CA SER A 362 -17.38 22.38 -12.15
C SER A 362 -17.08 21.87 -10.76
N ASP A 363 -15.81 21.75 -10.42
CA ASP A 363 -15.35 21.29 -9.11
C ASP A 363 -14.14 22.11 -8.65
N SER A 364 -13.82 22.09 -7.37
CA SER A 364 -12.66 22.80 -6.83
C SER A 364 -12.13 22.13 -5.58
N GLY A 365 -10.82 22.16 -5.40
CA GLY A 365 -10.18 21.65 -4.20
C GLY A 365 -8.96 22.46 -3.81
N LYS A 366 -8.33 22.08 -2.70
CA LYS A 366 -7.15 22.77 -2.15
C LYS A 366 -5.93 21.89 -2.30
N LEU A 367 -4.79 22.55 -2.48
CA LEU A 367 -3.45 22.00 -2.49
C LEU A 367 -2.60 22.79 -1.49
N ILE A 368 -1.68 22.12 -0.82
CA ILE A 368 -0.70 22.76 0.06
C ILE A 368 0.68 22.49 -0.53
N ILE A 369 1.46 23.55 -0.74
CA ILE A 369 2.85 23.47 -1.16
C ILE A 369 3.73 24.02 -0.05
N VAL A 370 4.77 23.29 0.32
CA VAL A 370 5.78 23.70 1.29
C VAL A 370 7.14 23.44 0.64
N ARG A 371 7.94 24.51 0.52
CA ARG A 371 9.30 24.54 0.00
C ARG A 371 10.21 25.27 0.98
#